data_AF-A0A7Y1SY85-F1
#
_entry.id   AF-A0A7Y1SY85-F1
#
_cell.length_a   1.000
_cell.length_b   1.000
_cell.length_c   1.000
_cell.angle_alpha   90.00
_cell.angle_beta   90.00
_cell.angle_gamma   90.00
#
_symmetry.space_group_name_H-M   'P 1'
#
loop_
_entity.id
_entity.type
_entity.pdbx_description
1 polymer ?
#
loop_
_entity_poly.entity_id
_entity_poly.type
_entity_poly.pdbx_seq_one_letter_code
_entity_poly.pdbx_strand_id
1 'polypeptide(L)'
;MSEWTPESWRAFNARQQPAWPDPGEMERVLKELSQRPPLIFAGEARHLQKQLAAVSRGEAFLLQAGDCAESFEASADSIRDRLKVILQMAVIMTYSTGVPVVKVGRIAGQFAKPRSADTETIDEVELPTFRGPMVNDTDFTYDGRTANPGRLLTAYDRAAATLNLLRAFTQGGYAGLSQVH
;
A
#
# COMPACT_ATOMS: atom_id res chain seq x y z
N MET A 1 -26.94 -16.54 5.00
CA MET A 1 -25.67 -15.84 4.70
C MET A 1 -25.01 -16.62 3.59
N SER A 2 -24.64 -15.99 2.48
CA SER A 2 -23.87 -16.65 1.43
C SER A 2 -22.51 -17.09 1.99
N GLU A 3 -22.01 -18.23 1.54
CA GLU A 3 -20.67 -18.71 1.89
C GLU A 3 -19.61 -17.70 1.43
N TRP A 4 -18.63 -17.40 2.28
CA TRP A 4 -17.58 -16.43 1.95
C TRP A 4 -16.54 -17.07 1.02
N THR A 5 -16.24 -16.38 -0.07
CA THR A 5 -15.12 -16.68 -0.96
C THR A 5 -14.38 -15.38 -1.31
N PRO A 6 -13.13 -15.43 -1.80
CA PRO A 6 -12.41 -14.25 -2.28
C PRO A 6 -13.15 -13.48 -3.39
N GLU A 7 -14.13 -14.10 -4.06
CA GLU A 7 -14.90 -13.49 -5.16
C GLU A 7 -16.26 -12.95 -4.72
N SER A 8 -16.73 -13.33 -3.52
CA SER A 8 -18.07 -12.99 -3.02
C SER A 8 -18.37 -11.49 -3.01
N TRP A 9 -17.34 -10.63 -2.88
CA TRP A 9 -17.49 -9.16 -2.91
C TRP A 9 -18.02 -8.64 -4.25
N ARG A 10 -17.80 -9.35 -5.36
CA ARG A 10 -18.26 -8.94 -6.72
C ARG A 10 -19.78 -8.92 -6.85
N ALA A 11 -20.50 -9.61 -5.96
CA ALA A 11 -21.96 -9.58 -5.89
C ALA A 11 -22.52 -8.31 -5.21
N PHE A 12 -21.66 -7.46 -4.65
CA PHE A 12 -22.04 -6.23 -3.97
C PHE A 12 -21.62 -4.99 -4.78
N ASN A 13 -22.26 -3.86 -4.49
CA ASN A 13 -21.89 -2.58 -5.09
C ASN A 13 -20.54 -2.09 -4.56
N ALA A 14 -19.50 -2.18 -5.39
CA ALA A 14 -18.17 -1.64 -5.11
C ALA A 14 -18.00 -0.26 -5.75
N ARG A 15 -18.01 0.80 -4.93
CA ARG A 15 -17.71 2.17 -5.39
C ARG A 15 -16.22 2.33 -5.70
N GLN A 16 -15.87 3.38 -6.43
CA GLN A 16 -14.48 3.81 -6.71
C GLN A 16 -13.65 2.83 -7.56
N GLN A 17 -14.28 1.82 -8.17
CA GLN A 17 -13.60 0.93 -9.10
C GLN A 17 -13.23 1.68 -10.40
N PRO A 18 -12.03 1.45 -10.95
CA PRO A 18 -11.68 1.98 -12.27
C PRO A 18 -12.58 1.40 -13.36
N ALA A 19 -12.87 2.21 -14.37
CA ALA A 19 -13.46 1.73 -15.61
C ALA A 19 -12.35 1.07 -16.47
N TRP A 20 -12.14 -0.22 -16.27
CA TRP A 20 -11.16 -0.99 -17.05
C TRP A 20 -11.63 -1.11 -18.51
N PRO A 21 -10.84 -0.68 -19.50
CA PRO A 21 -11.29 -0.60 -20.90
C PRO A 21 -11.42 -1.97 -21.58
N ASP A 22 -10.57 -2.94 -21.18
CA ASP A 22 -10.53 -4.29 -21.75
C ASP A 22 -10.68 -5.35 -20.64
N PRO A 23 -11.86 -6.02 -20.55
CA PRO A 23 -12.09 -7.10 -19.61
C PRO A 23 -11.17 -8.31 -19.80
N GLY A 24 -10.79 -8.63 -21.05
CA GLY A 24 -9.91 -9.75 -21.36
C GLY A 24 -8.48 -9.51 -20.87
N GLU A 25 -7.98 -8.28 -21.05
CA GLU A 25 -6.68 -7.88 -20.49
C GLU A 25 -6.70 -7.87 -18.95
N MET A 26 -7.80 -7.42 -18.35
CA MET A 26 -7.97 -7.49 -16.89
C MET A 26 -7.93 -8.94 -16.37
N GLU A 27 -8.63 -9.86 -17.03
CA GLU A 27 -8.61 -11.28 -16.67
C GLU A 27 -7.20 -11.89 -16.80
N ARG A 28 -6.50 -11.57 -17.90
CA ARG A 28 -5.11 -11.99 -18.13
C ARG A 28 -4.19 -11.53 -17.00
N VAL A 29 -4.27 -10.25 -16.64
CA VAL A 29 -3.48 -9.65 -15.54
C VAL A 29 -3.81 -10.30 -14.20
N LEU A 30 -5.09 -10.51 -13.88
CA LEU A 30 -5.51 -11.13 -12.62
C LEU A 30 -5.00 -12.58 -12.53
N LYS A 31 -5.06 -13.33 -13.62
CA LYS A 31 -4.51 -14.70 -13.70
C LYS A 31 -3.01 -14.69 -13.44
N GLU A 32 -2.27 -13.79 -14.07
CA GLU A 32 -0.83 -13.64 -13.85
C GLU A 32 -0.52 -13.28 -12.38
N LEU A 33 -1.22 -12.28 -11.82
CA LEU A 33 -1.03 -11.83 -10.44
C LEU A 33 -1.31 -12.96 -9.42
N SER A 34 -2.32 -13.80 -9.69
CA SER A 34 -2.69 -14.93 -8.83
C SER A 34 -1.60 -16.01 -8.72
N GLN A 35 -0.67 -16.06 -9.68
CA GLN A 35 0.45 -16.99 -9.71
C GLN A 35 1.71 -16.41 -9.05
N ARG A 36 1.72 -15.12 -8.71
CA ARG A 36 2.86 -14.48 -8.06
C ARG A 36 2.90 -14.85 -6.57
N PRO A 37 4.09 -14.95 -5.95
CA PRO A 37 4.23 -15.18 -4.52
C PRO A 37 3.46 -14.14 -3.68
N PRO A 38 2.95 -14.50 -2.50
CA PRO A 38 2.34 -13.52 -1.62
C PRO A 38 3.40 -12.55 -1.06
N LEU A 39 3.03 -11.29 -0.84
CA LEU A 39 3.91 -10.29 -0.22
C LEU A 39 4.19 -10.59 1.27
N ILE A 40 3.22 -11.19 1.96
CA ILE A 40 3.31 -11.55 3.38
C ILE A 40 2.88 -12.99 3.62
N PHE A 41 3.42 -13.60 4.67
CA PHE A 41 2.95 -14.89 5.15
C PHE A 41 1.78 -14.71 6.11
N ALA A 42 0.84 -15.67 6.12
CA ALA A 42 -0.31 -15.63 7.02
C ALA A 42 0.08 -15.59 8.52
N GLY A 43 1.26 -16.12 8.88
CA GLY A 43 1.81 -16.03 10.22
C GLY A 43 2.10 -14.59 10.67
N GLU A 44 2.52 -13.73 9.74
CA GLU A 44 2.80 -12.31 10.02
C GLU A 44 1.51 -11.54 10.29
N ALA A 45 0.45 -11.80 9.51
CA ALA A 45 -0.87 -11.22 9.75
C ALA A 45 -1.43 -11.63 11.12
N ARG A 46 -1.31 -12.91 11.51
CA ARG A 46 -1.71 -13.39 12.84
C ARG A 46 -0.86 -12.78 13.96
N HIS A 47 0.43 -12.56 13.71
CA HIS A 47 1.30 -11.90 14.68
C HIS A 47 0.87 -10.44 14.89
N LEU A 48 0.62 -9.68 13.82
CA LEU A 48 0.10 -8.32 13.90
C LEU A 48 -1.26 -8.28 14.62
N GLN A 49 -2.16 -9.22 14.33
CA GLN A 49 -3.45 -9.30 15.03
C GLN A 49 -3.29 -9.43 16.55
N LYS A 50 -2.34 -10.26 17.02
CA LYS A 50 -2.03 -10.38 18.47
C LYS A 50 -1.51 -9.07 19.05
N GLN A 51 -0.64 -8.36 18.31
CA GLN A 51 -0.13 -7.06 18.72
C GLN A 51 -1.23 -6.00 18.79
N LEU A 52 -2.12 -5.95 17.80
CA LEU A 52 -3.28 -5.06 17.80
C LEU A 52 -4.27 -5.39 18.92
N ALA A 53 -4.41 -6.65 19.32
CA ALA A 53 -5.19 -7.01 20.48
C ALA A 53 -4.61 -6.40 21.78
N ALA A 54 -3.28 -6.35 21.94
CA ALA A 54 -2.65 -5.65 23.06
C ALA A 54 -2.91 -4.13 23.02
N VAL A 55 -2.84 -3.52 21.83
CA VAL A 55 -3.22 -2.11 21.64
C VAL A 55 -4.65 -1.85 22.10
N SER A 56 -5.60 -2.72 21.73
CA SER A 56 -7.01 -2.58 22.13
C SER A 56 -7.25 -2.68 23.64
N ARG A 57 -6.31 -3.28 24.38
CA ARG A 57 -6.34 -3.38 25.86
C ARG A 57 -5.55 -2.27 26.56
N GLY A 58 -4.94 -1.35 25.81
CA GLY A 58 -4.08 -0.30 26.37
C GLY A 58 -2.69 -0.79 26.79
N GLU A 59 -2.30 -2.00 26.39
CA GLU A 59 -0.99 -2.60 26.73
C GLU A 59 0.11 -2.24 25.72
N ALA A 60 -0.26 -1.57 24.62
CA ALA A 60 0.63 -1.13 23.56
C ALA A 60 0.02 0.09 22.82
N PHE A 61 0.83 0.79 22.03
CA PHE A 61 0.40 1.91 21.19
C PHE A 61 0.58 1.59 19.71
N LEU A 62 -0.36 1.98 18.84
CA LEU A 62 -0.25 1.81 17.39
C LEU A 62 0.29 3.08 16.73
N LEU A 63 1.45 2.95 16.07
CA LEU A 63 1.96 3.95 15.13
C LEU A 63 1.73 3.45 13.70
N GLN A 64 0.82 4.10 12.97
CA GLN A 64 0.63 3.88 11.55
C GLN A 64 1.03 5.13 10.75
N ALA A 65 2.03 5.02 9.88
CA ALA A 65 2.61 6.16 9.18
C ALA A 65 3.18 5.75 7.81
N GLY A 66 3.26 6.71 6.88
CA GLY A 66 3.80 6.52 5.53
C GLY A 66 3.09 7.41 4.52
N ASP A 67 3.21 7.07 3.23
CA ASP A 67 2.78 7.95 2.14
C ASP A 67 1.24 8.05 2.04
N CYS A 68 0.77 9.17 1.49
CA CYS A 68 -0.63 9.32 1.09
C CYS A 68 -0.95 8.41 -0.10
N ALA A 69 -0.13 8.47 -1.14
CA ALA A 69 0.09 7.36 -2.06
C ALA A 69 1.56 7.26 -2.42
N GLU A 70 2.02 6.03 -2.57
CA GLU A 70 3.35 5.72 -3.06
C GLU A 70 3.44 6.00 -4.56
N SER A 71 4.64 6.39 -4.99
CA SER A 71 4.99 6.52 -6.40
C SER A 71 5.71 5.25 -6.88
N PHE A 72 5.57 4.91 -8.16
CA PHE A 72 6.40 3.86 -8.78
C PHE A 72 7.87 4.26 -8.89
N GLU A 73 8.18 5.55 -8.76
CA GLU A 73 9.55 6.10 -8.78
C GLU A 73 10.23 6.10 -7.39
N ALA A 74 9.65 5.41 -6.40
CA ALA A 74 10.26 5.30 -5.08
C ALA A 74 11.65 4.65 -5.17
N SER A 75 12.68 5.41 -4.79
CA SER A 75 14.07 4.93 -4.70
C SER A 75 14.34 4.23 -3.36
N ALA A 76 15.41 3.45 -3.30
CA ALA A 76 15.88 2.82 -2.06
C ALA A 76 16.13 3.84 -0.94
N ASP A 77 16.72 4.99 -1.27
CA ASP A 77 16.95 6.08 -0.31
C ASP A 77 15.64 6.65 0.20
N SER A 78 14.66 6.88 -0.68
CA SER A 78 13.35 7.37 -0.25
C SER A 78 12.64 6.38 0.69
N ILE A 79 12.79 5.07 0.46
CA ILE A 79 12.21 4.02 1.32
C ILE A 79 12.91 4.00 2.68
N ARG A 80 14.26 4.05 2.68
CA ARG A 80 15.09 4.11 3.89
C ARG A 80 14.75 5.33 4.74
N ASP A 81 14.67 6.51 4.13
CA ASP A 81 14.45 7.76 4.85
C ASP A 81 13.04 7.79 5.48
N ARG A 82 12.02 7.26 4.79
CA ARG A 82 10.69 7.04 5.38
C ARG A 82 10.74 6.08 6.57
N LEU A 83 11.42 4.94 6.42
CA LEU A 83 11.58 3.99 7.51
C LEU A 83 12.28 4.64 8.72
N LYS A 84 13.31 5.46 8.50
CA LYS A 84 14.01 6.20 9.55
C LYS A 84 13.06 7.10 10.33
N VAL A 85 12.22 7.87 9.66
CA VAL A 85 11.22 8.73 10.32
C VAL A 85 10.25 7.91 11.18
N ILE A 86 9.72 6.81 10.64
CA ILE A 86 8.81 5.91 11.38
C ILE A 86 9.49 5.34 12.64
N LEU A 87 10.76 4.93 12.53
CA LEU A 87 11.52 4.40 13.66
C LEU A 87 11.81 5.48 14.71
N GLN A 88 12.17 6.69 14.30
CA GLN A 88 12.38 7.82 15.22
C GLN A 88 11.11 8.15 16.01
N MET A 89 9.96 8.24 15.32
CA MET A 89 8.67 8.44 15.98
C MET A 89 8.36 7.31 16.97
N ALA A 90 8.61 6.05 16.57
CA ALA A 90 8.35 4.90 17.42
C ALA A 90 9.18 4.91 18.71
N VAL A 91 10.45 5.31 18.65
CA VAL A 91 11.32 5.42 19.83
C VAL A 91 10.80 6.51 20.77
N ILE A 92 10.46 7.69 20.24
CA ILE A 92 9.91 8.79 21.03
C ILE A 92 8.60 8.37 21.71
N MET A 93 7.69 7.73 20.96
CA MET A 93 6.40 7.25 21.49
C MET A 93 6.57 6.14 22.52
N THR A 94 7.53 5.24 22.34
CA THR A 94 7.81 4.17 23.32
C THR A 94 8.24 4.79 24.64
N TYR A 95 9.11 5.81 24.60
CA TYR A 95 9.53 6.53 25.80
C TYR A 95 8.39 7.32 26.45
N SER A 96 7.59 8.05 25.66
CA SER A 96 6.53 8.92 26.21
C SER A 96 5.32 8.18 26.74
N THR A 97 4.97 7.03 26.16
CA THR A 97 3.79 6.25 26.55
C THR A 97 4.10 5.19 27.61
N GLY A 98 5.37 4.80 27.77
CA GLY A 98 5.78 3.74 28.70
C GLY A 98 5.33 2.33 28.28
N VAL A 99 4.76 2.18 27.08
CA VAL A 99 4.29 0.89 26.54
C VAL A 99 4.91 0.59 25.17
N PRO A 100 4.95 -0.67 24.73
CA PRO A 100 5.46 -1.02 23.41
C PRO A 100 4.70 -0.34 22.27
N VAL A 101 5.42 0.10 21.23
CA VAL A 101 4.82 0.65 19.99
C VAL A 101 4.79 -0.38 18.86
N VAL A 102 3.59 -0.69 18.38
CA VAL A 102 3.33 -1.48 17.16
C VAL A 102 3.46 -0.56 15.96
N LYS A 103 4.35 -0.90 15.02
CA LYS A 103 4.69 -0.06 13.86
C LYS A 103 4.06 -0.63 12.59
N VAL A 104 3.23 0.15 11.91
CA VAL A 104 2.58 -0.25 10.65
C VAL A 104 2.86 0.81 9.58
N GLY A 105 3.55 0.40 8.52
CA GLY A 105 3.84 1.30 7.39
C GLY A 105 2.66 1.41 6.42
N ARG A 106 2.34 2.63 5.98
CA ARG A 106 1.61 2.88 4.73
C ARG A 106 2.62 2.83 3.58
N ILE A 107 3.05 1.63 3.24
CA ILE A 107 4.19 1.36 2.35
C ILE A 107 4.03 -0.02 1.70
N ALA A 108 4.68 -0.24 0.55
CA ALA A 108 4.63 -1.46 -0.23
C ALA A 108 3.21 -1.85 -0.68
N GLY A 109 2.39 -0.89 -1.11
CA GLY A 109 1.07 -1.18 -1.69
C GLY A 109 0.08 -0.02 -1.73
N GLN A 110 0.42 1.15 -1.22
CA GLN A 110 -0.46 2.33 -1.13
C GLN A 110 -0.52 3.08 -2.48
N PHE A 111 -0.89 2.38 -3.56
CA PHE A 111 -0.85 2.87 -4.94
C PHE A 111 -2.22 3.24 -5.54
N ALA A 112 -3.30 3.16 -4.75
CA ALA A 112 -4.64 3.53 -5.17
C ALA A 112 -5.23 4.63 -4.27
N LYS A 113 -6.05 5.51 -4.85
CA LYS A 113 -6.74 6.59 -4.15
C LYS A 113 -8.21 6.68 -4.58
N PRO A 114 -9.16 6.80 -3.63
CA PRO A 114 -10.52 7.20 -3.96
C PRO A 114 -10.55 8.66 -4.41
N ARG A 115 -11.52 9.03 -5.22
CA ARG A 115 -11.72 10.39 -5.74
C ARG A 115 -13.19 10.80 -5.61
N SER A 116 -13.41 12.08 -5.34
CA SER A 116 -14.76 12.65 -5.21
C SER A 116 -15.50 12.74 -6.54
N ALA A 117 -14.76 12.86 -7.65
CA ALA A 117 -15.28 12.91 -9.00
C ALA A 117 -14.56 11.89 -9.88
N ASP A 118 -15.26 11.38 -10.90
CA ASP A 118 -14.71 10.39 -11.83
C ASP A 118 -13.83 11.02 -12.91
N THR A 119 -14.08 12.30 -13.21
CA THR A 119 -13.37 13.11 -14.22
C THR A 119 -12.80 14.39 -13.63
N GLU A 120 -11.80 14.94 -14.31
CA GLU A 120 -11.13 16.21 -14.03
C GLU A 120 -11.06 17.00 -15.35
N THR A 121 -11.34 18.30 -15.28
CA THR A 121 -11.34 19.18 -16.45
C THR A 121 -10.23 20.23 -16.33
N ILE A 122 -9.36 20.31 -17.33
CA ILE A 122 -8.30 21.32 -17.44
C ILE A 122 -8.37 21.87 -18.86
N ASP A 123 -8.39 23.20 -18.99
CA ASP A 123 -8.44 23.89 -20.29
C ASP A 123 -9.49 23.32 -21.26
N GLU A 124 -10.74 23.16 -20.76
CA GLU A 124 -11.91 22.61 -21.48
C GLU A 124 -11.82 21.12 -21.86
N VAL A 125 -10.70 20.45 -21.58
CA VAL A 125 -10.54 19.01 -21.81
C VAL A 125 -10.92 18.25 -20.54
N GLU A 126 -11.90 17.35 -20.65
CA GLU A 126 -12.33 16.46 -19.57
C GLU A 126 -11.70 15.08 -19.73
N LEU A 127 -10.97 14.61 -18.71
CA LEU A 127 -10.33 13.30 -18.67
C LEU A 127 -10.67 12.55 -17.38
N PRO A 128 -10.50 11.22 -17.33
CA PRO A 128 -10.59 10.49 -16.08
C PRO A 128 -9.64 11.05 -15.02
N THR A 129 -10.13 11.05 -13.79
CA THR A 129 -9.35 11.51 -12.66
C THR A 129 -8.21 10.53 -12.34
N PHE A 130 -7.04 11.04 -11.97
CA PHE A 130 -5.95 10.21 -11.43
C PHE A 130 -6.39 9.45 -10.16
N ARG A 131 -6.30 8.12 -10.17
CA ARG A 131 -6.71 7.24 -9.06
C ARG A 131 -5.54 6.55 -8.37
N GLY A 132 -4.33 7.04 -8.56
CA GLY A 132 -3.10 6.42 -8.05
C GLY A 132 -2.40 5.58 -9.11
N PRO A 133 -1.08 5.37 -8.98
CA PRO A 133 -0.28 4.76 -10.03
C PRO A 133 -0.64 3.30 -10.32
N MET A 134 -1.37 2.60 -9.44
CA MET A 134 -1.92 1.27 -9.72
C MET A 134 -3.01 1.29 -10.80
N VAL A 135 -3.65 2.44 -11.04
CA VAL A 135 -4.79 2.57 -11.97
C VAL A 135 -4.39 3.28 -13.24
N ASN A 136 -3.88 4.50 -13.14
CA ASN A 136 -3.55 5.38 -14.26
C ASN A 136 -2.39 6.31 -13.88
N ASP A 137 -1.90 7.08 -14.85
CA ASP A 137 -0.82 8.05 -14.68
C ASP A 137 -1.31 9.39 -14.12
N THR A 138 -0.40 10.13 -13.49
CA THR A 138 -0.62 11.51 -13.08
C THR A 138 -0.72 12.46 -14.28
N ASP A 139 -0.04 12.15 -15.37
CA ASP A 139 -0.01 12.98 -16.59
C ASP A 139 -1.43 13.23 -17.13
N PHE A 140 -1.76 14.49 -17.42
CA PHE A 140 -3.08 14.88 -17.94
C PHE A 140 -3.15 14.69 -19.45
N THR A 141 -3.10 13.44 -19.88
CA THR A 141 -3.27 13.02 -21.29
C THR A 141 -4.28 11.90 -21.38
N TYR A 142 -4.87 11.69 -22.56
CA TYR A 142 -5.83 10.61 -22.77
C TYR A 142 -5.24 9.24 -22.40
N ASP A 143 -4.03 8.95 -22.88
CA ASP A 143 -3.31 7.70 -22.59
C ASP A 143 -2.91 7.62 -21.11
N GLY A 144 -2.43 8.73 -20.53
CA GLY A 144 -2.04 8.78 -19.12
C GLY A 144 -3.21 8.54 -18.17
N ARG A 145 -4.38 9.11 -18.46
CA ARG A 145 -5.57 9.00 -17.60
C ARG A 145 -6.41 7.75 -17.84
N THR A 146 -6.22 7.06 -18.96
CA THR A 146 -6.88 5.77 -19.23
C THR A 146 -6.41 4.71 -18.22
N ALA A 147 -7.37 3.99 -17.61
CA ALA A 147 -7.04 2.93 -16.66
C ALA A 147 -6.33 1.78 -17.37
N ASN A 148 -5.20 1.33 -16.82
CA ASN A 148 -4.37 0.29 -17.42
C ASN A 148 -4.22 -0.90 -16.46
N PRO A 149 -4.85 -2.06 -16.73
CA PRO A 149 -4.72 -3.25 -15.89
C PRO A 149 -3.27 -3.68 -15.66
N GLY A 150 -2.38 -3.51 -16.64
CA GLY A 150 -0.96 -3.85 -16.52
C GLY A 150 -0.24 -3.17 -15.34
N ARG A 151 -0.73 -2.00 -14.90
CA ARG A 151 -0.22 -1.30 -13.71
C ARG A 151 -0.42 -2.07 -12.40
N LEU A 152 -1.33 -3.05 -12.35
CA LEU A 152 -1.49 -3.96 -11.19
C LEU A 152 -0.25 -4.83 -11.01
N LEU A 153 0.34 -5.32 -12.10
CA LEU A 153 1.57 -6.12 -12.08
C LEU A 153 2.76 -5.26 -11.65
N THR A 154 2.87 -4.05 -12.22
CA THR A 154 3.88 -3.07 -11.81
C THR A 154 3.75 -2.72 -10.32
N ALA A 155 2.53 -2.50 -9.83
CA ALA A 155 2.29 -2.21 -8.42
C ALA A 155 2.74 -3.37 -7.51
N TYR A 156 2.47 -4.61 -7.91
CA TYR A 156 2.98 -5.78 -7.21
C TYR A 156 4.51 -5.80 -7.18
N ASP A 157 5.18 -5.58 -8.31
CA ASP A 157 6.65 -5.65 -8.37
C ASP A 157 7.31 -4.57 -7.52
N ARG A 158 6.74 -3.35 -7.55
CA ARG A 158 7.19 -2.25 -6.68
C ARG A 158 6.94 -2.54 -5.20
N ALA A 159 5.79 -3.14 -4.86
CA ALA A 159 5.49 -3.57 -3.50
C ALA A 159 6.46 -4.64 -3.01
N ALA A 160 6.72 -5.68 -3.82
CA ALA A 160 7.62 -6.77 -3.48
C ALA A 160 9.06 -6.28 -3.27
N ALA A 161 9.57 -5.45 -4.18
CA ALA A 161 10.91 -4.85 -4.05
C ALA A 161 11.03 -3.97 -2.81
N THR A 162 10.03 -3.11 -2.56
CA THR A 162 9.99 -2.23 -1.38
C THR A 162 9.97 -3.04 -0.09
N LEU A 163 9.11 -4.05 -0.01
CA LEU A 163 8.99 -4.89 1.18
C LEU A 163 10.25 -5.71 1.44
N ASN A 164 10.90 -6.23 0.39
CA ASN A 164 12.19 -6.90 0.50
C ASN A 164 13.25 -5.99 1.13
N LEU A 165 13.35 -4.75 0.65
CA LEU A 165 14.28 -3.76 1.19
C LEU A 165 13.97 -3.39 2.65
N LEU A 166 12.69 -3.19 3.00
CA LEU A 166 12.25 -2.94 4.37
C LEU A 166 12.62 -4.08 5.32
N ARG A 167 12.45 -5.33 4.88
CA ARG A 167 12.86 -6.51 5.64
C ARG A 167 14.37 -6.54 5.86
N ALA A 168 15.15 -6.24 4.81
CA ALA A 168 16.60 -6.14 4.91
C ALA A 168 17.06 -5.07 5.92
N PHE A 169 16.46 -3.87 5.91
CA PHE A 169 16.79 -2.84 6.90
C PHE A 169 16.39 -3.24 8.33
N THR A 170 15.18 -3.76 8.51
CA THR A 170 14.66 -4.07 9.84
C THR A 170 15.33 -5.29 10.49
N GLN A 171 15.75 -6.28 9.71
CA GLN A 171 16.42 -7.49 10.22
C GLN A 171 17.95 -7.38 10.18
N GLY A 172 18.50 -6.59 9.26
CA GLY A 172 19.94 -6.41 9.06
C GLY A 172 20.61 -5.38 9.98
N GLY A 173 19.93 -4.96 11.06
CA GLY A 173 20.52 -4.09 12.10
C GLY A 173 20.27 -2.59 11.95
N TYR A 174 19.68 -2.11 10.84
CA TYR A 174 19.32 -0.69 10.68
C TYR A 174 18.25 -0.24 11.70
N ALA A 175 17.37 -1.16 12.11
CA ALA A 175 16.38 -0.91 13.17
C ALA A 175 16.93 -1.05 14.60
N GLY A 176 18.24 -1.23 14.77
CA GLY A 176 18.88 -1.26 16.09
C GLY A 176 18.86 0.11 16.77
N LEU A 177 18.57 0.15 18.07
CA LEU A 177 18.53 1.39 18.87
C LEU A 177 19.85 2.18 18.84
N SER A 178 20.99 1.53 18.57
CA SER A 178 22.31 2.17 18.44
C SER A 178 22.45 3.08 17.22
N GLN A 179 21.54 3.02 16.26
CA GLN A 179 21.53 3.84 15.03
C GLN A 179 20.61 5.07 15.15
N VAL A 180 20.06 5.35 16.34
CA VAL A 180 19.10 6.45 16.59
C VAL A 180 19.81 7.77 16.96
N HIS A 181 21.09 7.90 16.63
CA HIS A 181 21.88 9.11 16.87
C HIS A 181 21.86 10.08 15.67
#